data_AF-V2Y644-F1
#
_entry.id   AF-V2Y644-F1
#
_cell.length_a   1.000
_cell.length_b   1.000
_cell.length_c   1.000
_cell.angle_alpha   90.00
_cell.angle_beta   90.00
_cell.angle_gamma   90.00
#
_symmetry.space_group_name_H-M   'P 1'
#
loop_
_entity.id
_entity.type
_entity.pdbx_description
1 polymer ?
#
loop_
_entity_poly.entity_id
_entity_poly.type
_entity_poly.pdbx_seq_one_letter_code
_entity_poly.pdbx_strand_id
1 'polypeptide(L)'
;MFYKILMWASICWIAPLMGYLLINNAKFKKNIAVGVTFMEEGKRDADVISRLNKYKKQVKILTLLFLLAIIPGIFISKLWILLTYWLVWTDLVIFLYAIPFYLCNRDLKKIKREKGWVYNATGSISVDTATIPQFKQLSPFLFIIPCILSLLPLIWDKTFYMLYIVSGLTIIIFWFMYRYLYRNRSETVNEEKDLTRVLTQIRHYNWSKIWFIASWMTAVLSYSGLLFINNQVLALVLVLGLSTAICIEAVAIEIKIRKMQEKLTKGSGIGAIVDEDDKWIGGMIYYNPNDSKLIVNERVGMNTTMNLARTSGKVIMGFILIFTLALPFIGPALHIYYEQPIKIQVSKEEITASQGITEYNIKFSEIENIELINELPNDLVRVYGTAFEDILKGNFRSGKENMILLVRPDNKPFIKITEKGGKVFLLGFEGDVERKFKEMKGKLQ
;
A
#
# COMPACT_ATOMS: atom_id res chain seq x y z
N MET A 1 23.58 -8.50 4.05
CA MET A 1 22.96 -9.66 3.35
C MET A 1 21.53 -9.92 3.85
N PHE A 2 21.30 -10.00 5.16
CA PHE A 2 19.98 -10.26 5.76
C PHE A 2 18.87 -9.31 5.28
N TYR A 3 19.10 -7.98 5.28
CA TYR A 3 18.08 -7.02 4.85
C TYR A 3 17.68 -7.19 3.38
N LYS A 4 18.61 -7.59 2.49
CA LYS A 4 18.34 -7.83 1.07
C LYS A 4 17.41 -9.02 0.88
N ILE A 5 17.65 -10.09 1.65
CA ILE A 5 16.78 -11.28 1.67
C ILE A 5 15.39 -10.89 2.15
N LEU A 6 15.29 -10.09 3.21
CA LEU A 6 14.02 -9.61 3.75
C LEU A 6 13.26 -8.72 2.76
N MET A 7 13.95 -7.83 2.05
CA MET A 7 13.37 -7.01 0.99
C MET A 7 12.77 -7.87 -0.13
N TRP A 8 13.50 -8.86 -0.64
CA TRP A 8 12.99 -9.74 -1.70
C TRP A 8 11.89 -10.68 -1.21
N ALA A 9 12.02 -11.24 0.00
CA ALA A 9 11.01 -12.08 0.61
C ALA A 9 9.66 -11.36 0.77
N SER A 10 9.69 -10.03 0.94
CA SER A 10 8.46 -9.25 1.09
C SER A 10 7.59 -9.19 -0.18
N ILE A 11 8.16 -9.40 -1.37
CA ILE A 11 7.42 -9.30 -2.65
C ILE A 11 7.60 -10.47 -3.62
N CYS A 12 8.52 -11.40 -3.37
CA CYS A 12 8.81 -12.49 -4.31
C CYS A 12 7.58 -13.38 -4.61
N TRP A 13 6.64 -13.46 -3.66
CA TRP A 13 5.39 -14.21 -3.77
C TRP A 13 4.36 -13.54 -4.70
N ILE A 14 4.51 -12.25 -5.03
CA ILE A 14 3.58 -11.52 -5.90
C ILE A 14 3.55 -12.14 -7.30
N ALA A 15 4.71 -12.44 -7.88
CA ALA A 15 4.78 -13.01 -9.22
C ALA A 15 4.08 -14.40 -9.32
N PRO A 16 4.33 -15.37 -8.41
CA PRO A 16 3.56 -16.61 -8.33
C PRO A 16 2.06 -16.41 -8.11
N LEU A 17 1.66 -15.51 -7.22
CA LEU A 17 0.25 -15.24 -6.96
C LEU A 17 -0.46 -14.71 -8.20
N MET A 18 0.13 -13.69 -8.85
CA MET A 18 -0.39 -13.12 -10.10
C MET A 18 -0.46 -14.18 -11.21
N GLY A 19 0.59 -14.98 -11.37
CA GLY A 19 0.61 -16.09 -12.31
C GLY A 19 -0.52 -17.09 -12.06
N TYR A 20 -0.76 -17.46 -10.80
CA TYR A 20 -1.88 -18.33 -10.41
C TYR A 20 -3.24 -17.72 -10.74
N LEU A 21 -3.47 -16.45 -10.37
CA LEU A 21 -4.73 -15.74 -10.64
C LEU A 21 -5.03 -15.66 -12.15
N LEU A 22 -4.01 -15.38 -12.96
CA LEU A 22 -4.12 -15.29 -14.42
C LEU A 22 -4.36 -16.66 -15.06
N ILE A 23 -3.67 -17.71 -14.63
CA ILE A 23 -3.95 -19.09 -15.08
C ILE A 23 -5.39 -19.50 -14.71
N ASN A 24 -5.87 -19.09 -13.54
CA ASN A 24 -7.23 -19.34 -13.09
C ASN A 24 -8.29 -18.60 -13.94
N ASN A 25 -7.93 -17.49 -14.59
CA ASN A 25 -8.79 -16.76 -15.53
C ASN A 25 -8.96 -17.49 -16.88
N ALA A 26 -8.14 -18.51 -17.17
CA ALA A 26 -8.30 -19.39 -18.33
C ALA A 26 -9.31 -20.51 -18.09
N LYS A 27 -9.84 -20.68 -16.88
CA LYS A 27 -10.94 -21.60 -16.59
C LYS A 27 -12.25 -20.91 -16.92
N PHE A 28 -13.17 -21.62 -17.57
CA PHE A 28 -14.51 -21.11 -17.83
C PHE A 28 -15.26 -20.90 -16.51
N LYS A 29 -15.56 -19.64 -16.18
CA LYS A 29 -16.39 -19.26 -15.04
C LYS A 29 -17.50 -18.39 -15.56
N LYS A 30 -18.76 -18.77 -15.29
CA LYS A 30 -19.93 -18.10 -15.87
C LYS A 30 -19.80 -17.92 -17.39
N ASN A 31 -19.27 -18.94 -18.08
CA ASN A 31 -19.07 -18.97 -19.54
C ASN A 31 -18.05 -17.97 -20.09
N ILE A 32 -17.26 -17.35 -19.21
CA ILE A 32 -16.18 -16.44 -19.60
C ILE A 32 -14.82 -17.10 -19.37
N ALA A 33 -13.92 -16.98 -20.34
CA ALA A 33 -12.51 -17.32 -20.20
C ALA A 33 -11.64 -16.20 -20.81
N VAL A 34 -10.61 -15.76 -20.07
CA VAL A 34 -9.68 -14.68 -20.48
C VAL A 34 -10.42 -13.47 -21.08
N GLY A 35 -11.54 -13.09 -20.47
CA GLY A 35 -12.31 -11.92 -20.86
C GLY A 35 -13.05 -12.07 -22.19
N VAL A 36 -13.42 -13.28 -22.61
CA VAL A 36 -14.29 -13.54 -23.76
C VAL A 36 -15.43 -14.47 -23.34
N THR A 37 -16.63 -14.17 -23.80
CA THR A 37 -17.86 -14.91 -23.47
C THR A 37 -18.12 -16.00 -24.50
N PHE A 38 -18.33 -17.25 -24.06
CA PHE A 38 -18.45 -18.42 -24.94
C PHE A 38 -19.76 -19.20 -24.71
N MET A 39 -20.32 -19.72 -25.80
CA MET A 39 -21.37 -20.75 -25.78
C MET A 39 -20.81 -22.10 -25.33
N GLU A 40 -21.69 -23.04 -24.94
CA GLU A 40 -21.28 -24.40 -24.51
C GLU A 40 -20.41 -25.10 -25.56
N GLU A 41 -20.70 -24.88 -26.84
CA GLU A 41 -19.92 -25.37 -27.99
C GLU A 41 -18.49 -24.82 -27.98
N GLY A 42 -18.34 -23.50 -27.80
CA GLY A 42 -17.05 -22.82 -27.75
C GLY A 42 -16.17 -23.25 -26.57
N LYS A 43 -16.74 -23.81 -25.51
CA LYS A 43 -15.96 -24.36 -24.38
C LYS A 43 -15.24 -25.66 -24.73
N ARG A 44 -15.78 -26.44 -25.66
CA ARG A 44 -15.24 -27.74 -26.10
C ARG A 44 -14.42 -27.64 -27.37
N ASP A 45 -14.40 -26.45 -27.99
CA ASP A 45 -13.70 -26.21 -29.24
C ASP A 45 -12.17 -26.34 -29.11
N ALA A 46 -11.57 -27.06 -30.05
CA ALA A 46 -10.13 -27.37 -30.03
C ALA A 46 -9.26 -26.10 -30.17
N ASP A 47 -9.67 -25.12 -30.98
CA ASP A 47 -8.91 -23.89 -31.18
C ASP A 47 -8.90 -23.03 -29.92
N VAL A 48 -10.06 -22.92 -29.26
CA VAL A 48 -10.21 -22.22 -27.98
C VAL A 48 -9.33 -22.87 -26.90
N ILE A 49 -9.44 -24.20 -26.73
CA ILE A 49 -8.65 -24.93 -25.73
C ILE A 49 -7.14 -24.79 -26.01
N SER A 50 -6.73 -24.89 -27.27
CA SER A 50 -5.33 -24.72 -27.69
C SER A 50 -4.80 -23.32 -27.33
N ARG A 51 -5.57 -22.26 -27.61
CA ARG A 51 -5.20 -20.88 -27.25
C ARG A 51 -5.12 -20.67 -25.74
N LEU A 52 -6.07 -21.21 -24.97
CA LEU A 52 -6.05 -21.15 -23.51
C LEU A 52 -4.82 -21.89 -22.92
N ASN A 53 -4.42 -23.02 -23.50
CA ASN A 53 -3.22 -23.75 -23.06
C ASN A 53 -1.93 -23.01 -23.40
N LYS A 54 -1.83 -22.40 -24.59
CA LYS A 54 -0.71 -21.51 -24.95
C LYS A 54 -0.59 -20.35 -23.96
N TYR A 55 -1.71 -19.70 -23.62
CA TYR A 55 -1.76 -18.63 -22.62
C TYR A 55 -1.23 -19.09 -21.25
N LYS A 56 -1.72 -20.22 -20.72
CA LYS A 56 -1.24 -20.77 -19.44
C LYS A 56 0.27 -21.03 -19.47
N LYS A 57 0.81 -21.55 -20.58
CA LYS A 57 2.25 -21.78 -20.75
C LYS A 57 3.04 -20.47 -20.74
N GLN A 58 2.56 -19.44 -21.45
CA GLN A 58 3.20 -18.11 -21.46
C GLN A 58 3.23 -17.49 -20.05
N VAL A 59 2.12 -17.57 -19.31
CA VAL A 59 2.06 -17.07 -17.92
C VAL A 59 3.06 -17.80 -17.04
N LYS A 60 3.13 -19.13 -17.08
CA LYS A 60 4.11 -19.92 -16.30
C LYS A 60 5.56 -19.56 -16.61
N ILE A 61 5.90 -19.40 -17.89
CA ILE A 61 7.24 -19.01 -18.32
C ILE A 61 7.56 -17.62 -17.77
N LEU A 62 6.63 -16.67 -17.89
CA LEU A 62 6.82 -15.31 -17.39
C LEU A 62 6.99 -15.30 -15.86
N THR A 63 6.20 -16.09 -15.13
CA THR A 63 6.38 -16.27 -13.67
C THR A 63 7.78 -16.78 -13.34
N LEU A 64 8.28 -17.78 -14.06
CA LEU A 64 9.63 -18.31 -13.85
C LEU A 64 10.70 -17.26 -14.13
N LEU A 65 10.57 -16.50 -15.22
CA LEU A 65 11.50 -15.42 -15.56
C LEU A 65 11.54 -14.34 -14.47
N PHE A 66 10.39 -13.97 -13.89
CA PHE A 66 10.37 -13.03 -12.77
C PHE A 66 11.05 -13.56 -11.52
N LEU A 67 10.87 -14.84 -11.18
CA LEU A 67 11.58 -15.45 -10.06
C LEU A 67 13.09 -15.50 -10.29
N LEU A 68 13.53 -15.81 -11.51
CA LEU A 68 14.95 -15.79 -11.87
C LEU A 68 15.53 -14.37 -11.83
N ALA A 69 14.75 -13.35 -12.21
CA ALA A 69 15.16 -11.95 -12.12
C ALA A 69 15.37 -11.45 -10.68
N ILE A 70 14.98 -12.20 -9.65
CA ILE A 70 15.32 -11.84 -8.26
C ILE A 70 16.81 -12.08 -7.97
N ILE A 71 17.40 -13.10 -8.59
CA ILE A 71 18.75 -13.58 -8.27
C ILE A 71 19.81 -12.48 -8.44
N PRO A 72 19.87 -11.73 -9.57
CA PRO A 72 20.84 -10.64 -9.72
C PRO A 72 20.68 -9.56 -8.64
N GLY A 73 19.45 -9.30 -8.20
CA GLY A 73 19.13 -8.32 -7.17
C GLY A 73 19.79 -8.58 -5.83
N ILE A 74 20.06 -9.84 -5.48
CA ILE A 74 20.71 -10.21 -4.21
C ILE A 74 22.16 -9.72 -4.16
N PHE A 75 22.83 -9.63 -5.32
CA PHE A 75 24.24 -9.25 -5.45
C PHE A 75 24.45 -7.73 -5.53
N ILE A 76 23.39 -6.93 -5.64
CA ILE A 76 23.50 -5.46 -5.71
C ILE A 76 23.87 -4.91 -4.33
N SER A 77 25.02 -4.24 -4.22
CA SER A 77 25.53 -3.70 -2.94
C SER A 77 24.95 -2.36 -2.56
N LYS A 78 24.84 -1.42 -3.51
CA LYS A 78 24.35 -0.07 -3.23
C LYS A 78 22.84 -0.09 -3.01
N LEU A 79 22.38 0.37 -1.85
CA LEU A 79 20.97 0.32 -1.45
C LEU A 79 20.05 1.03 -2.45
N TRP A 80 20.44 2.21 -2.93
CA TRP A 80 19.61 2.97 -3.88
C TRP A 80 19.44 2.23 -5.21
N ILE A 81 20.49 1.56 -5.72
CA ILE A 81 20.43 0.73 -6.93
C ILE A 81 19.53 -0.49 -6.67
N LEU A 82 19.69 -1.14 -5.52
CA LEU A 82 18.86 -2.27 -5.12
C LEU A 82 17.38 -1.87 -5.05
N LEU A 83 17.08 -0.72 -4.45
CA LEU A 83 15.73 -0.19 -4.34
C LEU A 83 15.13 0.11 -5.72
N THR A 84 15.89 0.78 -6.61
CA THR A 84 15.47 1.01 -8.00
C THR A 84 15.16 -0.31 -8.69
N TYR A 85 16.07 -1.29 -8.61
CA TYR A 85 15.90 -2.60 -9.23
C TYR A 85 14.65 -3.32 -8.71
N TRP A 86 14.44 -3.29 -7.39
CA TRP A 86 13.29 -3.89 -6.71
C TRP A 86 11.96 -3.24 -7.14
N LEU A 87 11.93 -1.92 -7.32
CA LEU A 87 10.74 -1.19 -7.80
C LEU A 87 10.49 -1.43 -9.30
N VAL A 88 11.54 -1.42 -10.14
CA VAL A 88 11.43 -1.78 -11.56
C VAL A 88 10.91 -3.20 -11.71
N TRP A 89 11.44 -4.16 -10.95
CA TRP A 89 10.96 -5.54 -10.97
C TRP A 89 9.45 -5.61 -10.66
N THR A 90 9.00 -4.84 -9.66
CA THR A 90 7.58 -4.78 -9.27
C THR A 90 6.71 -4.24 -10.40
N ASP A 91 7.10 -3.15 -11.06
CA ASP A 91 6.38 -2.59 -12.21
C ASP A 91 6.33 -3.58 -13.38
N LEU A 92 7.45 -4.24 -13.69
CA LEU A 92 7.50 -5.23 -14.76
C LEU A 92 6.54 -6.39 -14.47
N VAL A 93 6.45 -6.86 -13.22
CA VAL A 93 5.46 -7.87 -12.81
C VAL A 93 4.03 -7.36 -13.04
N ILE A 94 3.72 -6.12 -12.68
CA ILE A 94 2.39 -5.53 -12.88
C ILE A 94 2.01 -5.47 -14.37
N PHE A 95 2.92 -4.99 -15.23
CA PHE A 95 2.59 -4.68 -16.62
C PHE A 95 2.80 -5.85 -17.60
N LEU A 96 3.87 -6.63 -17.49
CA LEU A 96 4.18 -7.64 -18.52
C LEU A 96 3.20 -8.82 -18.50
N TYR A 97 2.57 -9.12 -17.37
CA TYR A 97 1.49 -10.10 -17.30
C TYR A 97 0.26 -9.72 -18.14
N ALA A 98 0.07 -8.43 -18.44
CA ALA A 98 -1.03 -7.97 -19.28
C ALA A 98 -0.89 -8.44 -20.74
N ILE A 99 0.34 -8.62 -21.22
CA ILE A 99 0.65 -9.00 -22.60
C ILE A 99 0.04 -10.37 -22.98
N PRO A 100 0.36 -11.49 -22.31
CA PRO A 100 -0.18 -12.80 -22.70
C PRO A 100 -1.71 -12.86 -22.59
N PHE A 101 -2.30 -12.15 -21.62
CA PHE A 101 -3.75 -12.08 -21.47
C PHE A 101 -4.38 -11.30 -22.63
N TYR A 102 -3.84 -10.14 -22.98
CA TYR A 102 -4.31 -9.35 -24.12
C TYR A 102 -4.24 -10.14 -25.43
N LEU A 103 -3.11 -10.80 -25.70
CA LEU A 103 -2.92 -11.60 -26.91
C LEU A 103 -3.92 -12.75 -26.98
N CYS A 104 -4.10 -13.47 -25.87
CA CYS A 104 -5.08 -14.54 -25.80
C CYS A 104 -6.52 -14.02 -25.98
N ASN A 105 -6.89 -12.92 -25.32
CA ASN A 105 -8.21 -12.30 -25.45
C ASN A 105 -8.50 -11.94 -26.91
N ARG A 106 -7.56 -11.27 -27.59
CA ARG A 106 -7.67 -10.89 -28.99
C ARG A 106 -7.87 -12.11 -29.89
N ASP A 107 -7.07 -13.16 -29.69
CA ASP A 107 -7.15 -14.39 -30.49
C ASP A 107 -8.48 -15.13 -30.25
N LEU A 108 -8.96 -15.17 -29.00
CA LEU A 108 -10.25 -15.77 -28.65
C LEU A 108 -11.44 -14.99 -29.24
N LYS A 109 -11.41 -13.64 -29.22
CA LYS A 109 -12.42 -12.81 -29.90
C LYS A 109 -12.40 -13.01 -31.41
N LYS A 110 -11.24 -13.31 -32.00
CA LYS A 110 -11.14 -13.65 -33.44
C LYS A 110 -11.83 -14.97 -33.74
N ILE A 111 -11.51 -16.04 -33.00
CA ILE A 111 -12.15 -17.36 -33.16
C ILE A 111 -13.67 -17.25 -32.98
N LYS A 112 -14.11 -16.52 -31.94
CA LYS A 112 -15.52 -16.28 -31.66
C LYS A 112 -16.26 -15.64 -32.84
N ARG A 113 -15.65 -14.65 -33.49
CA ARG A 113 -16.21 -13.98 -34.68
C ARG A 113 -16.24 -14.90 -35.90
N GLU A 114 -15.17 -15.66 -36.13
CA GLU A 114 -15.08 -16.61 -37.25
C GLU A 114 -16.13 -17.73 -37.14
N LYS A 115 -16.48 -18.15 -35.92
CA LYS A 115 -17.46 -19.22 -35.65
C LYS A 115 -18.88 -18.71 -35.37
N GLY A 116 -19.12 -17.40 -35.42
CA GLY A 116 -20.46 -16.81 -35.28
C GLY A 116 -21.09 -16.92 -33.89
N TRP A 117 -20.30 -17.13 -32.82
CA TRP A 117 -20.81 -17.34 -31.47
C TRP A 117 -21.20 -16.04 -30.75
N VAL A 118 -22.26 -15.36 -31.20
CA VAL A 118 -22.75 -14.11 -30.60
C VAL A 118 -24.03 -14.39 -29.79
N TYR A 119 -24.11 -13.91 -28.55
CA TYR A 119 -25.37 -13.94 -27.79
C TYR A 119 -26.25 -12.75 -28.16
N ASN A 120 -27.48 -13.01 -28.59
CA ASN A 120 -28.51 -11.97 -28.68
C ASN A 120 -29.11 -11.75 -27.28
N ALA A 121 -28.96 -10.53 -26.76
CA ALA A 121 -29.48 -10.18 -25.43
C ALA A 121 -31.02 -10.25 -25.41
N THR A 122 -31.57 -11.21 -24.67
CA THR A 122 -32.98 -11.20 -24.26
C THR A 122 -33.12 -11.67 -22.83
N GLY A 123 -33.87 -10.90 -22.05
CA GLY A 123 -34.28 -11.24 -20.69
C GLY A 123 -33.94 -10.16 -19.68
N SER A 124 -34.91 -9.29 -19.41
CA SER A 124 -34.99 -8.65 -18.09
C SER A 124 -35.49 -9.68 -17.09
N ILE A 125 -35.09 -9.48 -15.83
CA ILE A 125 -35.10 -10.51 -14.83
C ILE A 125 -35.59 -9.90 -13.52
N SER A 126 -36.64 -10.50 -12.95
CA SER A 126 -37.19 -10.14 -11.64
C SER A 126 -36.75 -11.14 -10.58
N VAL A 127 -36.52 -10.64 -9.37
CA VAL A 127 -36.10 -11.43 -8.21
C VAL A 127 -37.06 -11.14 -7.06
N ASP A 128 -37.49 -12.20 -6.37
CA ASP A 128 -38.37 -12.09 -5.21
C ASP A 128 -37.60 -11.60 -3.98
N THR A 129 -38.06 -10.50 -3.37
CA THR A 129 -37.30 -9.70 -2.39
C THR A 129 -37.87 -9.82 -0.97
N ALA A 130 -38.78 -10.77 -0.75
CA ALA A 130 -39.49 -10.93 0.52
C ALA A 130 -38.63 -11.41 1.71
N THR A 131 -37.42 -11.94 1.50
CA THR A 131 -36.61 -12.58 2.57
C THR A 131 -35.37 -11.80 3.00
N ILE A 132 -35.40 -10.47 2.92
CA ILE A 132 -34.23 -9.64 3.22
C ILE A 132 -34.14 -9.31 4.72
N PRO A 133 -33.07 -9.71 5.43
CA PRO A 133 -32.83 -9.26 6.80
C PRO A 133 -32.49 -7.75 6.84
N GLN A 134 -33.13 -7.00 7.74
CA GLN A 134 -32.79 -5.61 7.99
C GLN A 134 -31.43 -5.50 8.71
N PHE A 135 -30.44 -4.90 8.06
CA PHE A 135 -29.12 -4.65 8.66
C PHE A 135 -29.12 -3.34 9.44
N LYS A 136 -28.95 -3.42 10.78
CA LYS A 136 -28.76 -2.23 11.63
C LYS A 136 -27.36 -1.65 11.40
N GLN A 137 -27.28 -0.36 11.08
CA GLN A 137 -26.02 0.35 10.90
C GLN A 137 -25.29 0.54 12.25
N LEU A 138 -23.96 0.48 12.24
CA LEU A 138 -23.14 0.77 13.42
C LEU A 138 -23.18 2.27 13.71
N SER A 139 -23.25 2.65 14.99
CA SER A 139 -23.19 4.06 15.33
C SER A 139 -21.79 4.62 15.01
N PRO A 140 -21.67 5.73 14.23
CA PRO A 140 -20.38 6.34 13.93
C PRO A 140 -19.62 6.80 15.18
N PHE A 141 -20.33 7.08 16.27
CA PHE A 141 -19.74 7.50 17.54
C PHE A 141 -18.90 6.40 18.21
N LEU A 142 -19.07 5.13 17.81
CA LEU A 142 -18.26 4.02 18.33
C LEU A 142 -16.77 4.14 17.98
N PHE A 143 -16.40 4.91 16.96
CA PHE A 143 -15.01 5.16 16.58
C PHE A 143 -14.29 6.15 17.51
N ILE A 144 -15.03 6.90 18.33
CA ILE A 144 -14.45 7.86 19.29
C ILE A 144 -13.62 7.11 20.34
N ILE A 145 -14.11 5.96 20.81
CA ILE A 145 -13.44 5.16 21.84
C ILE A 145 -12.04 4.72 21.39
N PRO A 146 -11.85 3.99 20.28
CA PRO A 146 -10.52 3.61 19.82
C PRO A 146 -9.66 4.82 19.45
N CYS A 147 -10.25 5.94 19.00
CA CYS A 147 -9.51 7.18 18.74
C CYS A 147 -8.92 7.81 20.02
N ILE A 148 -9.67 7.83 21.12
CA ILE A 148 -9.16 8.31 22.41
C ILE A 148 -8.09 7.34 22.92
N LEU A 149 -8.37 6.03 22.87
CA LEU A 149 -7.44 5.01 23.34
C LEU A 149 -6.11 5.03 22.57
N SER A 150 -6.12 5.33 21.27
CA SER A 150 -4.89 5.39 20.48
C SER A 150 -3.98 6.56 20.86
N LEU A 151 -4.54 7.62 21.46
CA LEU A 151 -3.83 8.83 21.88
C LEU A 151 -3.39 8.79 23.36
N LEU A 152 -3.96 7.91 24.18
CA LEU A 152 -3.59 7.77 25.60
C LEU A 152 -2.08 7.62 25.87
N PRO A 153 -1.29 6.90 25.04
CA PRO A 153 0.17 6.83 25.24
C PRO A 153 0.89 8.17 25.39
N LEU A 154 0.35 9.26 24.79
CA LEU A 154 0.90 10.62 24.90
C LEU A 154 0.99 11.15 26.34
N ILE A 155 0.18 10.61 27.26
CA ILE A 155 0.17 11.01 28.66
C ILE A 155 1.46 10.54 29.36
N TRP A 156 1.95 9.35 29.01
CA TRP A 156 3.09 8.72 29.68
C TRP A 156 4.41 8.88 28.92
N ASP A 157 4.38 8.86 27.59
CA ASP A 157 5.58 8.97 26.76
C ASP A 157 5.31 9.91 25.58
N LYS A 158 6.21 10.88 25.38
CA LYS A 158 6.16 11.79 24.23
C LYS A 158 7.19 11.44 23.15
N THR A 159 8.01 10.41 23.37
CA THR A 159 9.06 10.01 22.43
C THR A 159 8.46 9.60 21.09
N PHE A 160 7.40 8.79 21.07
CA PHE A 160 6.73 8.37 19.82
C PHE A 160 5.44 9.15 19.51
N TYR A 161 5.37 10.45 19.83
CA TYR A 161 4.15 11.25 19.62
C TYR A 161 3.60 11.18 18.18
N MET A 162 4.47 11.12 17.16
CA MET A 162 4.05 10.99 15.77
C MET A 162 3.29 9.68 15.52
N LEU A 163 3.73 8.55 16.09
CA LEU A 163 3.04 7.26 15.97
C LEU A 163 1.62 7.36 16.55
N TYR A 164 1.50 7.97 17.73
CA TYR A 164 0.21 8.10 18.42
C TYR A 164 -0.75 9.01 17.65
N ILE A 165 -0.26 10.18 17.19
CA ILE A 165 -1.06 11.13 16.39
C ILE A 165 -1.49 10.51 15.06
N VAL A 166 -0.57 9.88 14.33
CA VAL A 166 -0.86 9.23 13.04
C VAL A 166 -1.88 8.09 13.23
N SER A 167 -1.78 7.34 14.32
CA SER A 167 -2.76 6.30 14.65
C SER A 167 -4.16 6.89 14.89
N GLY A 168 -4.26 8.00 15.64
CA GLY A 168 -5.50 8.76 15.82
C GLY A 168 -6.08 9.29 14.51
N LEU A 169 -5.26 9.93 13.68
CA LEU A 169 -5.66 10.44 12.35
C LEU A 169 -6.13 9.30 11.43
N THR A 170 -5.46 8.16 11.47
CA THR A 170 -5.85 6.96 10.70
C THR A 170 -7.24 6.46 11.10
N ILE A 171 -7.56 6.46 12.40
CA ILE A 171 -8.90 6.11 12.89
C ILE A 171 -9.95 7.13 12.43
N ILE A 172 -9.61 8.42 12.39
CA ILE A 172 -10.49 9.46 11.83
C ILE A 172 -10.74 9.24 10.34
N ILE A 173 -9.71 8.83 9.58
CA ILE A 173 -9.87 8.43 8.17
C ILE A 173 -10.80 7.22 8.06
N PHE A 174 -10.66 6.19 8.90
CA PHE A 174 -11.57 5.04 8.91
C PHE A 174 -13.01 5.45 9.20
N TRP A 175 -13.22 6.36 10.14
CA TRP A 175 -14.54 6.95 10.42
C TRP A 175 -15.09 7.73 9.21
N PHE A 176 -14.27 8.54 8.55
CA PHE A 176 -14.68 9.29 7.36
C PHE A 176 -15.04 8.35 6.21
N MET A 177 -14.22 7.34 5.95
CA MET A 177 -14.46 6.31 4.94
C MET A 177 -15.74 5.53 5.24
N TYR A 178 -15.95 5.15 6.50
CA TYR A 178 -17.21 4.57 6.95
C TYR A 178 -18.41 5.49 6.67
N ARG A 179 -18.31 6.79 6.98
CA ARG A 179 -19.43 7.73 6.79
C ARG A 179 -19.69 8.09 5.33
N TYR A 180 -18.63 8.24 4.54
CA TYR A 180 -18.72 8.72 3.16
C TYR A 180 -19.03 7.61 2.17
N LEU A 181 -18.34 6.46 2.25
CA LEU A 181 -18.57 5.34 1.33
C LEU A 181 -19.94 4.66 1.55
N TYR A 182 -20.49 4.74 2.76
CA TYR A 182 -21.79 4.13 3.09
C TYR A 182 -22.91 5.15 3.27
N ARG A 183 -22.73 6.38 2.78
CA ARG A 183 -23.83 7.34 2.65
C ARG A 183 -24.86 6.73 1.70
N ASN A 184 -26.08 6.49 2.18
CA ASN A 184 -27.19 5.98 1.37
C ASN A 184 -27.48 6.98 0.23
N ARG A 185 -26.83 6.82 -0.94
CA ARG A 185 -27.37 7.36 -2.19
C ARG A 185 -28.45 6.39 -2.63
N SER A 186 -29.71 6.82 -2.52
CA SER A 186 -30.80 6.20 -3.23
C SER A 186 -30.58 6.42 -4.73
N GLU A 187 -30.00 5.46 -5.43
CA GLU A 187 -30.02 5.47 -6.88
C GLU A 187 -31.46 5.26 -7.36
N THR A 188 -31.89 6.16 -8.24
CA THR A 188 -33.25 6.39 -8.72
C THR A 188 -33.79 5.26 -9.62
N VAL A 189 -35.11 5.05 -9.48
CA VAL A 189 -36.10 4.43 -10.39
C VAL A 189 -35.65 3.25 -11.29
N ASN A 190 -35.90 2.01 -10.82
CA ASN A 190 -36.51 0.89 -11.58
C ASN A 190 -36.63 -0.34 -10.66
N GLU A 191 -37.52 -1.29 -11.01
CA GLU A 191 -37.87 -2.48 -10.21
C GLU A 191 -36.71 -3.49 -9.99
N GLU A 192 -35.56 -3.29 -10.65
CA GLU A 192 -34.26 -3.93 -10.32
C GLU A 192 -33.65 -3.47 -8.96
N LYS A 193 -34.36 -2.58 -8.26
CA LYS A 193 -33.96 -1.87 -7.02
C LYS A 193 -33.67 -2.80 -5.85
N ASP A 194 -34.47 -3.83 -5.63
CA ASP A 194 -34.45 -4.48 -4.33
C ASP A 194 -33.27 -5.42 -4.15
N LEU A 195 -32.93 -6.27 -5.14
CA LEU A 195 -31.73 -7.09 -5.04
C LEU A 195 -30.46 -6.24 -5.01
N THR A 196 -30.36 -5.24 -5.88
CA THR A 196 -29.19 -4.35 -5.92
C THR A 196 -29.03 -3.60 -4.59
N ARG A 197 -30.15 -3.13 -4.00
CA ARG A 197 -30.19 -2.52 -2.66
C ARG A 197 -29.73 -3.50 -1.58
N VAL A 198 -30.15 -4.76 -1.63
CA VAL A 198 -29.77 -5.81 -0.67
C VAL A 198 -28.29 -6.13 -0.73
N LEU A 199 -27.78 -6.38 -1.94
CA LEU A 199 -26.36 -6.68 -2.16
C LEU A 199 -25.49 -5.51 -1.69
N THR A 200 -25.97 -4.28 -1.88
CA THR A 200 -25.33 -3.05 -1.40
C THR A 200 -25.36 -2.96 0.12
N GLN A 201 -26.51 -3.18 0.76
CA GLN A 201 -26.65 -3.17 2.22
C GLN A 201 -25.79 -4.24 2.91
N ILE A 202 -25.75 -5.45 2.35
CA ILE A 202 -24.86 -6.53 2.78
C ILE A 202 -23.41 -6.07 2.75
N ARG A 203 -22.98 -5.47 1.63
CA ARG A 203 -21.61 -5.01 1.47
C ARG A 203 -21.30 -3.91 2.49
N HIS A 204 -22.20 -2.94 2.65
CA HIS A 204 -22.04 -1.83 3.59
C HIS A 204 -21.94 -2.32 5.04
N TYR A 205 -22.80 -3.25 5.44
CA TYR A 205 -22.79 -3.81 6.80
C TYR A 205 -21.51 -4.60 7.10
N ASN A 206 -21.01 -5.35 6.15
CA ASN A 206 -19.81 -6.15 6.36
C ASN A 206 -18.53 -5.31 6.30
N TRP A 207 -18.44 -4.35 5.39
CA TRP A 207 -17.30 -3.44 5.33
C TRP A 207 -17.27 -2.45 6.51
N SER A 208 -18.41 -2.05 7.06
CA SER A 208 -18.43 -1.22 8.28
C SER A 208 -17.79 -1.91 9.48
N LYS A 209 -17.95 -3.24 9.60
CA LYS A 209 -17.24 -4.04 10.59
C LYS A 209 -15.73 -4.03 10.37
N ILE A 210 -15.26 -4.11 9.12
CA ILE A 210 -13.82 -4.05 8.81
C ILE A 210 -13.24 -2.73 9.30
N TRP A 211 -13.87 -1.59 8.98
CA TRP A 211 -13.40 -0.29 9.44
C TRP A 211 -13.38 -0.18 10.97
N PHE A 212 -14.40 -0.73 11.63
CA PHE A 212 -14.49 -0.72 13.09
C PHE A 212 -13.40 -1.59 13.73
N ILE A 213 -13.21 -2.83 13.27
CA ILE A 213 -12.14 -3.73 13.74
C ILE A 213 -10.77 -3.11 13.49
N ALA A 214 -10.54 -2.56 12.29
CA ALA A 214 -9.30 -1.88 11.93
C ALA A 214 -9.01 -0.72 12.90
N SER A 215 -10.03 0.05 13.30
CA SER A 215 -9.82 1.14 14.27
C SER A 215 -9.32 0.66 15.63
N TRP A 216 -9.85 -0.46 16.14
CA TRP A 216 -9.39 -1.04 17.40
C TRP A 216 -7.99 -1.61 17.29
N MET A 217 -7.67 -2.25 16.17
CA MET A 217 -6.33 -2.77 15.92
C MET A 217 -5.30 -1.65 15.77
N THR A 218 -5.66 -0.53 15.13
CA THR A 218 -4.82 0.69 15.10
C THR A 218 -4.65 1.29 16.49
N ALA A 219 -5.69 1.25 17.33
CA ALA A 219 -5.57 1.69 18.73
C ALA A 219 -4.60 0.82 19.52
N VAL A 220 -4.62 -0.51 19.36
CA VAL A 220 -3.62 -1.40 19.97
C VAL A 220 -2.22 -1.13 19.42
N LEU A 221 -2.10 -0.94 18.11
CA LEU A 221 -0.82 -0.67 17.44
C LEU A 221 -0.14 0.59 17.98
N SER A 222 -0.90 1.62 18.38
CA SER A 222 -0.31 2.86 18.89
C SER A 222 0.50 2.63 20.17
N TYR A 223 0.20 1.61 20.97
CA TYR A 223 0.96 1.28 22.19
C TYR A 223 2.32 0.62 21.90
N SER A 224 2.61 0.26 20.64
CA SER A 224 3.87 -0.41 20.30
C SER A 224 5.11 0.39 20.69
N GLY A 225 5.09 1.71 20.46
CA GLY A 225 6.18 2.60 20.86
C GLY A 225 6.38 2.65 22.38
N LEU A 226 5.29 2.72 23.15
CA LEU A 226 5.34 2.78 24.61
C LEU A 226 5.80 1.45 25.24
N LEU A 227 5.24 0.32 24.80
CA LEU A 227 5.44 -0.99 25.41
C LEU A 227 6.74 -1.67 24.95
N PHE A 228 7.19 -1.40 23.72
CA PHE A 228 8.26 -2.16 23.09
C PHE A 228 9.42 -1.28 22.61
N ILE A 229 9.61 -0.09 23.20
CA ILE A 229 10.72 0.82 22.89
C ILE A 229 12.09 0.12 22.91
N ASN A 230 12.31 -0.76 23.89
CA ASN A 230 13.57 -1.48 24.08
C ASN A 230 13.59 -2.84 23.37
N ASN A 231 12.49 -3.25 22.73
CA ASN A 231 12.39 -4.56 22.07
C ASN A 231 11.70 -4.42 20.70
N GLN A 232 12.49 -4.00 19.72
CA GLN A 232 12.04 -3.77 18.35
C GLN A 232 11.47 -5.03 17.69
N VAL A 233 11.92 -6.23 18.09
CA VAL A 233 11.40 -7.49 17.57
C VAL A 233 9.96 -7.70 18.02
N LEU A 234 9.64 -7.46 19.30
CA LEU A 234 8.25 -7.55 19.78
C LEU A 234 7.35 -6.49 19.14
N ALA A 235 7.86 -5.27 18.94
CA ALA A 235 7.14 -4.23 18.21
C ALA A 235 6.80 -4.70 16.78
N LEU A 236 7.76 -5.30 16.08
CA LEU A 236 7.58 -5.83 14.74
C LEU A 236 6.58 -7.01 14.71
N VAL A 237 6.68 -7.93 15.67
CA VAL A 237 5.75 -9.06 15.80
C VAL A 237 4.32 -8.57 16.02
N LEU A 238 4.12 -7.54 16.86
CA LEU A 238 2.80 -6.94 17.06
C LEU A 238 2.27 -6.33 15.75
N VAL A 239 3.08 -5.53 15.06
CA VAL A 239 2.69 -4.91 13.78
C VAL A 239 2.28 -5.98 12.77
N LEU A 240 3.14 -6.98 12.53
CA LEU A 240 2.89 -8.04 11.56
C LEU A 240 1.69 -8.91 11.96
N GLY A 241 1.54 -9.22 13.25
CA GLY A 241 0.41 -9.97 13.77
C GLY A 241 -0.92 -9.25 13.54
N LEU A 242 -0.98 -7.95 13.87
CA LEU A 242 -2.16 -7.13 13.65
C LEU A 242 -2.47 -6.97 12.15
N SER A 243 -1.46 -6.68 11.32
CA SER A 243 -1.67 -6.58 9.87
C SER A 243 -2.20 -7.90 9.28
N THR A 244 -1.63 -9.03 9.69
CA THR A 244 -2.07 -10.36 9.22
C THR A 244 -3.51 -10.65 9.64
N ALA A 245 -3.88 -10.34 10.88
CA ALA A 245 -5.24 -10.54 11.37
C ALA A 245 -6.27 -9.66 10.61
N ILE A 246 -5.94 -8.39 10.29
CA ILE A 246 -6.81 -7.54 9.44
C ILE A 246 -6.98 -8.18 8.05
N CYS A 247 -5.90 -8.68 7.45
CA CYS A 247 -5.97 -9.32 6.14
C CYS A 247 -6.84 -10.58 6.15
N ILE A 248 -6.69 -11.43 7.16
CA ILE A 248 -7.50 -12.65 7.32
C ILE A 248 -8.99 -12.30 7.46
N GLU A 249 -9.33 -11.33 8.31
CA GLU A 249 -10.71 -10.87 8.51
C GLU A 249 -11.31 -10.27 7.24
N ALA A 250 -10.56 -9.41 6.53
CA ALA A 250 -11.01 -8.83 5.27
C ALA A 250 -11.31 -9.90 4.21
N VAL A 251 -10.44 -10.92 4.09
CA VAL A 251 -10.64 -12.04 3.17
C VAL A 251 -11.84 -12.90 3.60
N ALA A 252 -11.96 -13.23 4.89
CA ALA A 252 -13.06 -14.02 5.41
C ALA A 252 -14.43 -13.35 5.16
N ILE A 253 -14.51 -12.04 5.40
CA ILE A 253 -15.69 -11.23 5.16
C ILE A 253 -16.02 -11.18 3.66
N GLU A 254 -15.02 -10.96 2.79
CA GLU A 254 -15.21 -10.92 1.34
C GLU A 254 -15.73 -12.27 0.80
N ILE A 255 -15.19 -13.39 1.27
CA ILE A 255 -15.69 -14.73 0.94
C ILE A 255 -17.15 -14.90 1.40
N LYS A 256 -17.49 -14.45 2.62
CA LYS A 256 -18.85 -14.54 3.16
C LYS A 256 -19.84 -13.71 2.36
N ILE A 257 -19.48 -12.47 2.02
CA ILE A 257 -20.29 -11.60 1.16
C ILE A 257 -20.56 -12.32 -0.16
N ARG A 258 -19.54 -12.85 -0.82
CA ARG A 258 -19.69 -13.51 -2.13
C ARG A 258 -20.55 -14.75 -2.10
N LYS A 259 -20.39 -15.63 -1.09
CA LYS A 259 -21.28 -16.78 -0.91
C LYS A 259 -22.74 -16.36 -0.76
N MET A 260 -22.99 -15.24 -0.08
CA MET A 260 -24.34 -14.70 0.08
C MET A 260 -24.85 -14.06 -1.22
N GLN A 261 -24.02 -13.31 -1.95
CA GLN A 261 -24.37 -12.79 -3.27
C GLN A 261 -24.71 -13.93 -4.25
N GLU A 262 -23.91 -15.00 -4.27
CA GLU A 262 -24.13 -16.18 -5.11
C GLU A 262 -25.46 -16.87 -4.77
N LYS A 263 -25.77 -17.07 -3.47
CA LYS A 263 -27.06 -17.62 -3.04
C LYS A 263 -28.25 -16.77 -3.50
N LEU A 264 -28.15 -15.43 -3.37
CA LEU A 264 -29.21 -14.49 -3.73
C LEU A 264 -29.40 -14.32 -5.26
N THR A 265 -28.39 -14.68 -6.05
CA THR A 265 -28.42 -14.61 -7.53
C THR A 265 -28.67 -15.97 -8.19
N LYS A 266 -28.80 -17.04 -7.39
CA LYS A 266 -29.03 -18.39 -7.90
C LYS A 266 -30.51 -18.56 -8.27
N GLY A 267 -30.79 -18.98 -9.50
CA GLY A 267 -32.15 -19.18 -10.01
C GLY A 267 -32.88 -17.88 -10.38
N SER A 268 -32.26 -16.73 -10.11
CA SER A 268 -32.87 -15.44 -10.37
C SER A 268 -32.74 -15.01 -11.81
N GLY A 269 -32.26 -15.82 -12.76
CA GLY A 269 -32.06 -15.39 -14.16
C GLY A 269 -30.90 -14.40 -14.40
N ILE A 270 -30.34 -13.74 -13.37
CA ILE A 270 -29.22 -12.76 -13.40
C ILE A 270 -27.89 -13.34 -13.97
N GLY A 271 -27.91 -14.60 -14.41
CA GLY A 271 -26.88 -15.26 -15.20
C GLY A 271 -27.19 -15.41 -16.68
N ALA A 272 -28.23 -14.73 -17.23
CA ALA A 272 -28.40 -14.61 -18.67
C ALA A 272 -27.09 -14.03 -19.23
N ILE A 273 -26.47 -14.79 -20.13
CA ILE A 273 -25.14 -14.49 -20.64
C ILE A 273 -25.27 -13.29 -21.56
N VAL A 274 -25.11 -12.08 -20.99
CA VAL A 274 -25.07 -10.85 -21.78
C VAL A 274 -23.66 -10.73 -22.34
N ASP A 275 -23.57 -10.77 -23.67
CA ASP A 275 -22.30 -10.60 -24.36
C ASP A 275 -21.90 -9.12 -24.36
N GLU A 276 -21.01 -8.77 -23.43
CA GLU A 276 -20.47 -7.42 -23.29
C GLU A 276 -19.04 -7.31 -23.80
N ASP A 277 -18.59 -8.23 -24.66
CA ASP A 277 -17.19 -8.34 -25.04
C ASP A 277 -16.60 -7.07 -25.63
N ASP A 278 -17.39 -6.27 -26.32
CA ASP A 278 -16.97 -5.01 -26.95
C ASP A 278 -16.72 -3.89 -25.94
N LYS A 279 -17.36 -3.94 -24.76
CA LYS A 279 -17.15 -2.97 -23.67
C LYS A 279 -15.82 -3.20 -22.94
N TRP A 280 -15.15 -4.32 -23.19
CA TRP A 280 -13.91 -4.73 -22.52
C TRP A 280 -12.75 -4.79 -23.50
N ILE A 281 -12.01 -3.69 -23.59
CA ILE A 281 -10.83 -3.53 -24.44
C ILE A 281 -9.72 -4.45 -23.92
N GLY A 282 -9.28 -5.37 -24.77
CA GLY A 282 -8.29 -6.39 -24.39
C GLY A 282 -8.75 -7.36 -23.29
N GLY A 283 -10.04 -7.35 -22.93
CA GLY A 283 -10.59 -8.12 -21.81
C GLY A 283 -10.23 -7.57 -20.42
N MET A 284 -9.52 -6.44 -20.33
CA MET A 284 -9.04 -5.85 -19.07
C MET A 284 -9.61 -4.46 -18.80
N ILE A 285 -9.65 -3.62 -19.83
CA ILE A 285 -10.03 -2.21 -19.70
C ILE A 285 -11.52 -2.09 -20.00
N TYR A 286 -12.30 -1.66 -19.01
CA TYR A 286 -13.72 -1.40 -19.20
C TYR A 286 -13.94 0.01 -19.76
N TYR A 287 -14.68 0.09 -20.86
CA TYR A 287 -15.03 1.33 -21.52
C TYR A 287 -16.48 1.27 -22.02
N ASN A 288 -17.40 1.90 -21.27
CA ASN A 288 -18.80 1.98 -21.66
C ASN A 288 -19.37 3.38 -21.37
N PRO A 289 -19.57 4.22 -22.41
CA PRO A 289 -20.16 5.55 -22.25
C PRO A 289 -21.59 5.54 -21.70
N ASN A 290 -22.34 4.47 -21.96
CA ASN A 290 -23.73 4.33 -21.54
C ASN A 290 -23.87 3.87 -20.08
N ASP A 291 -22.78 3.44 -19.43
CA ASP A 291 -22.77 3.05 -18.02
C ASP A 291 -22.37 4.24 -17.14
N SER A 292 -23.29 4.68 -16.27
CA SER A 292 -23.08 5.79 -15.34
C SER A 292 -22.14 5.47 -14.18
N LYS A 293 -21.86 4.17 -13.92
CA LYS A 293 -21.01 3.74 -12.81
C LYS A 293 -19.55 4.08 -13.09
N LEU A 294 -18.90 4.65 -12.07
CA LEU A 294 -17.46 4.93 -12.10
C LEU A 294 -16.64 3.67 -11.81
N ILE A 295 -17.07 2.88 -10.82
CA ILE A 295 -16.42 1.62 -10.43
C ILE A 295 -17.35 0.47 -10.82
N VAL A 296 -16.80 -0.49 -11.56
CA VAL A 296 -17.51 -1.68 -12.01
C VAL A 296 -16.77 -2.93 -11.57
N ASN A 297 -17.48 -4.05 -11.47
CA ASN A 297 -16.82 -5.33 -11.21
C ASN A 297 -16.05 -5.78 -12.46
N GLU A 298 -14.88 -6.38 -12.28
CA GLU A 298 -14.18 -7.02 -13.39
C GLU A 298 -15.02 -8.19 -13.94
N ARG A 299 -15.08 -8.30 -15.26
CA ARG A 299 -15.77 -9.41 -15.94
C ARG A 299 -15.16 -10.78 -15.67
N VAL A 300 -13.90 -10.82 -15.24
CA VAL A 300 -13.15 -12.05 -14.95
C VAL A 300 -12.48 -11.88 -13.60
N GLY A 301 -12.65 -12.87 -12.73
CA GLY A 301 -12.02 -12.86 -11.41
C GLY A 301 -12.88 -12.18 -10.35
N MET A 302 -12.23 -11.57 -9.38
CA MET A 302 -12.85 -11.04 -8.17
C MET A 302 -12.66 -9.53 -7.98
N ASN A 303 -11.98 -8.84 -8.89
CA ASN A 303 -11.62 -7.45 -8.64
C ASN A 303 -12.68 -6.47 -9.16
N THR A 304 -12.41 -5.19 -8.95
CA THR A 304 -13.17 -4.06 -9.49
C THR A 304 -12.24 -3.21 -10.33
N THR A 305 -12.76 -2.60 -11.38
CA THR A 305 -12.05 -1.67 -12.24
C THR A 305 -12.83 -0.36 -12.39
N MET A 306 -12.21 0.63 -13.02
CA MET A 306 -12.85 1.91 -13.32
C MET A 306 -13.38 1.93 -14.74
N ASN A 307 -14.55 2.54 -14.94
CA ASN A 307 -15.06 2.83 -16.27
C ASN A 307 -14.25 3.98 -16.90
N LEU A 308 -13.36 3.65 -17.83
CA LEU A 308 -12.52 4.64 -18.51
C LEU A 308 -13.28 5.46 -19.55
N ALA A 309 -14.57 5.23 -19.78
CA ALA A 309 -15.40 6.17 -20.53
C ALA A 309 -15.69 7.45 -19.74
N ARG A 310 -15.58 7.42 -18.40
CA ARG A 310 -15.81 8.57 -17.53
C ARG A 310 -14.52 9.39 -17.35
N THR A 311 -14.64 10.71 -17.41
CA THR A 311 -13.50 11.63 -17.21
C THR A 311 -12.80 11.39 -15.87
N SER A 312 -13.56 11.24 -14.78
CA SER A 312 -13.01 10.90 -13.46
C SER A 312 -12.26 9.56 -13.47
N GLY A 313 -12.76 8.55 -14.18
CA GLY A 313 -12.08 7.26 -14.34
C GLY A 313 -10.74 7.39 -15.05
N LYS A 314 -10.68 8.17 -16.14
CA LYS A 314 -9.45 8.48 -16.87
C LYS A 314 -8.43 9.20 -15.99
N VAL A 315 -8.86 10.22 -15.26
CA VAL A 315 -7.99 11.02 -14.38
C VAL A 315 -7.42 10.15 -13.26
N ILE A 316 -8.26 9.39 -12.55
CA ILE A 316 -7.81 8.55 -11.44
C ILE A 316 -6.85 7.46 -11.95
N MET A 317 -7.20 6.77 -13.04
CA MET A 317 -6.34 5.73 -13.62
C MET A 317 -5.03 6.31 -14.16
N GLY A 318 -5.08 7.52 -14.74
CA GLY A 318 -3.89 8.26 -15.17
C GLY A 318 -2.94 8.57 -14.02
N PHE A 319 -3.46 9.05 -12.89
CA PHE A 319 -2.65 9.25 -11.69
C PHE A 319 -2.06 7.94 -11.17
N ILE A 320 -2.87 6.87 -11.07
CA ILE A 320 -2.37 5.55 -10.63
C ILE A 320 -1.23 5.07 -11.53
N LEU A 321 -1.37 5.20 -12.85
CA LEU A 321 -0.35 4.82 -13.81
C LEU A 321 0.93 5.65 -13.63
N ILE A 322 0.80 6.98 -13.53
CA ILE A 322 1.94 7.89 -13.35
C ILE A 322 2.68 7.57 -12.05
N PHE A 323 1.96 7.43 -10.94
CA PHE A 323 2.59 7.11 -9.65
C PHE A 323 3.26 5.75 -9.66
N THR A 324 2.66 4.74 -10.30
CA THR A 324 3.28 3.41 -10.46
C THR A 324 4.59 3.53 -11.24
N LEU A 325 4.56 4.15 -12.42
CA LEU A 325 5.76 4.35 -13.25
C LEU A 325 6.81 5.28 -12.61
N ALA A 326 6.42 6.11 -11.65
CA ALA A 326 7.32 6.98 -10.92
C ALA A 326 8.05 6.26 -9.76
N LEU A 327 7.58 5.09 -9.31
CA LEU A 327 8.17 4.36 -8.18
C LEU A 327 9.68 4.10 -8.36
N PRO A 328 10.18 3.64 -9.52
CA PRO A 328 11.62 3.40 -9.72
C PRO A 328 12.53 4.60 -9.42
N PHE A 329 12.01 5.83 -9.54
CA PHE A 329 12.78 7.05 -9.29
C PHE A 329 13.00 7.34 -7.79
N ILE A 330 12.36 6.60 -6.88
CA ILE A 330 12.59 6.73 -5.43
C ILE A 330 14.06 6.43 -5.08
N GLY A 331 14.65 5.38 -5.66
CA GLY A 331 16.06 5.03 -5.41
C GLY A 331 17.02 6.19 -5.71
N PRO A 332 17.07 6.70 -6.96
CA PRO A 332 17.91 7.82 -7.32
C PRO A 332 17.59 9.11 -6.53
N ALA A 333 16.31 9.38 -6.26
CA ALA A 333 15.92 10.55 -5.46
C ALA A 333 16.49 10.48 -4.03
N LEU A 334 16.43 9.31 -3.39
CA LEU A 334 17.04 9.10 -2.07
C LEU A 334 18.58 9.25 -2.13
N HIS A 335 19.21 8.74 -3.18
CA HIS A 335 20.66 8.88 -3.38
C HIS A 335 21.07 10.36 -3.44
N ILE A 336 20.41 11.15 -4.30
CA ILE A 336 20.67 12.59 -4.44
C ILE A 336 20.46 13.32 -3.11
N TYR A 337 19.44 12.91 -2.34
CA TYR A 337 19.14 13.53 -1.05
C TYR A 337 20.20 13.22 0.02
N TYR A 338 20.63 11.96 0.16
CA TYR A 338 21.55 11.54 1.23
C TYR A 338 23.03 11.76 0.91
N GLU A 339 23.40 11.92 -0.36
CA GLU A 339 24.76 12.35 -0.73
C GLU A 339 25.03 13.82 -0.42
N GLN A 340 24.02 14.63 -0.15
CA GLN A 340 24.25 16.02 0.24
C GLN A 340 25.10 16.09 1.52
N PRO A 341 26.14 16.96 1.54
CA PRO A 341 26.99 17.09 2.70
C PRO A 341 26.22 17.69 3.87
N ILE A 342 26.56 17.25 5.07
CA ILE A 342 26.09 17.88 6.31
C ILE A 342 26.82 19.22 6.43
N LYS A 343 26.05 20.31 6.44
CA LYS A 343 26.59 21.67 6.56
C LYS A 343 26.34 22.18 7.97
N ILE A 344 27.40 22.72 8.57
CA ILE A 344 27.32 23.41 9.85
C ILE A 344 27.74 24.87 9.66
N GLN A 345 26.79 25.77 9.86
CA GLN A 345 27.00 27.21 9.81
C GLN A 345 26.89 27.78 11.23
N VAL A 346 27.82 28.68 11.56
CA VAL A 346 27.88 29.31 12.88
C VAL A 346 27.62 30.79 12.71
N SER A 347 26.41 31.24 13.01
CA SER A 347 26.02 32.65 12.95
C SER A 347 26.45 33.39 14.22
N LYS A 348 26.02 34.64 14.41
CA LYS A 348 26.28 35.39 15.66
C LYS A 348 25.46 34.86 16.83
N GLU A 349 24.25 34.36 16.57
CA GLU A 349 23.27 34.03 17.62
C GLU A 349 22.93 32.53 17.68
N GLU A 350 23.21 31.77 16.62
CA GLU A 350 22.84 30.36 16.51
C GLU A 350 23.84 29.51 15.71
N ILE A 351 23.77 28.21 15.94
CA ILE A 351 24.41 27.15 15.16
C ILE A 351 23.32 26.51 14.30
N THR A 352 23.51 26.52 12.99
CA THR A 352 22.62 25.90 12.01
C THR A 352 23.27 24.65 11.44
N ALA A 353 22.67 23.49 11.70
CA ALA A 353 23.10 22.21 11.16
C ALA A 353 22.06 21.70 10.16
N SER A 354 22.46 21.52 8.89
CA SER A 354 21.53 21.19 7.81
C SER A 354 22.03 20.07 6.90
N GLN A 355 21.08 19.32 6.35
CA GLN A 355 21.31 18.37 5.27
C GLN A 355 20.00 18.19 4.49
N GLY A 356 20.02 18.47 3.17
CA GLY A 356 18.81 18.42 2.37
C GLY A 356 17.78 19.44 2.85
N ILE A 357 16.56 18.96 3.10
CA ILE A 357 15.43 19.78 3.58
C ILE A 357 15.37 19.83 5.12
N THR A 358 16.30 19.16 5.81
CA THR A 358 16.31 19.14 7.28
C THR A 358 17.31 20.16 7.78
N GLU A 359 16.84 21.00 8.70
CA GLU A 359 17.62 22.06 9.32
C GLU A 359 17.33 22.08 10.83
N TYR A 360 18.40 22.18 11.62
CA TYR A 360 18.36 22.32 13.06
C TYR A 360 19.04 23.63 13.44
N ASN A 361 18.31 24.49 14.15
CA ASN A 361 18.82 25.75 14.67
C ASN A 361 18.97 25.64 16.19
N ILE A 362 20.18 25.88 16.68
CA ILE A 362 20.56 25.76 18.09
C ILE A 362 21.06 27.13 18.54
N LYS A 363 20.32 27.81 19.43
CA LYS A 363 20.69 29.16 19.89
C LYS A 363 21.80 29.09 20.92
N PHE A 364 22.79 29.96 20.83
CA PHE A 364 23.88 30.01 21.81
C PHE A 364 23.40 30.26 23.25
N SER A 365 22.33 31.04 23.42
CA SER A 365 21.73 31.31 24.74
C SER A 365 21.15 30.08 25.44
N GLU A 366 20.80 29.05 24.67
CA GLU A 366 20.18 27.80 25.14
C GLU A 366 21.22 26.72 25.43
N ILE A 367 22.48 26.87 24.97
CA ILE A 367 23.55 25.90 25.18
C ILE A 367 24.04 25.96 26.64
N GLU A 368 24.13 24.80 27.27
CA GLU A 368 24.72 24.60 28.60
C GLU A 368 26.16 24.08 28.48
N ASN A 369 26.38 23.08 27.62
CA ASN A 369 27.68 22.46 27.45
C ASN A 369 27.92 22.07 25.98
N ILE A 370 29.17 22.18 25.53
CA ILE A 370 29.63 21.69 24.24
C ILE A 370 30.92 20.86 24.44
N GLU A 371 30.89 19.61 23.98
CA GLU A 371 32.00 18.67 24.13
C GLU A 371 32.29 17.91 22.83
N LEU A 372 33.53 17.46 22.67
CA LEU A 372 33.92 16.54 21.59
C LEU A 372 33.90 15.12 22.12
N ILE A 373 33.22 14.23 21.41
CA ILE A 373 33.17 12.80 21.72
C ILE A 373 33.67 11.99 20.53
N ASN A 374 34.36 10.88 20.78
CA ASN A 374 34.89 10.00 19.72
C ASN A 374 34.00 8.77 19.45
N GLU A 375 33.01 8.52 20.31
CA GLU A 375 32.16 7.35 20.23
C GLU A 375 30.70 7.77 20.43
N LEU A 376 29.82 7.17 19.63
CA LEU A 376 28.38 7.31 19.80
C LEU A 376 27.91 6.37 20.91
N PRO A 377 26.79 6.67 21.59
CA PRO A 377 26.22 5.76 22.57
C PRO A 377 25.94 4.37 21.96
N ASN A 378 26.24 3.30 22.70
CA ASN A 378 26.12 1.93 22.20
C ASN A 378 24.67 1.44 22.09
N ASP A 379 23.73 2.09 22.78
CA ASP A 379 22.32 1.70 22.91
C ASP A 379 21.37 2.64 22.15
N LEU A 380 21.83 3.24 21.05
CA LEU A 380 21.02 4.12 20.21
C LEU A 380 19.82 3.39 19.58
N VAL A 381 18.62 3.83 19.96
CA VAL A 381 17.36 3.42 19.35
C VAL A 381 16.81 4.57 18.51
N ARG A 382 16.58 4.33 17.22
CA ARG A 382 15.96 5.31 16.32
C ARG A 382 14.47 5.49 16.68
N VAL A 383 14.08 6.73 16.94
CA VAL A 383 12.69 7.14 17.19
C VAL A 383 12.04 7.64 15.91
N TYR A 384 12.70 8.56 15.21
CA TYR A 384 12.22 9.13 13.95
C TYR A 384 13.41 9.57 13.08
N GLY A 385 13.37 9.26 11.79
CA GLY A 385 14.39 9.69 10.82
C GLY A 385 15.12 8.52 10.13
N THR A 386 16.37 8.75 9.79
CA THR A 386 17.20 7.88 8.98
C THR A 386 18.29 7.23 9.82
N ALA A 387 18.40 5.90 9.73
CA ALA A 387 19.53 5.15 10.27
C ALA A 387 20.05 4.22 9.17
N PHE A 388 21.05 4.68 8.44
CA PHE A 388 21.83 3.88 7.49
C PHE A 388 23.25 3.70 8.01
N GLU A 389 24.02 2.83 7.36
CA GLU A 389 25.41 2.55 7.74
C GLU A 389 26.28 3.82 7.72
N ASP A 390 26.07 4.70 6.73
CA ASP A 390 26.86 5.91 6.50
C ASP A 390 26.26 7.20 7.09
N ILE A 391 25.04 7.14 7.62
CA ILE A 391 24.35 8.31 8.16
C ILE A 391 23.30 7.97 9.23
N LEU A 392 23.39 8.66 10.37
CA LEU A 392 22.37 8.68 11.41
C LEU A 392 21.80 10.10 11.51
N LYS A 393 20.51 10.24 11.19
CA LYS A 393 19.84 11.53 11.10
C LYS A 393 18.44 11.47 11.70
N GLY A 394 18.11 12.36 12.63
CA GLY A 394 16.80 12.48 13.24
C GLY A 394 16.80 12.31 14.76
N ASN A 395 15.68 11.88 15.31
CA ASN A 395 15.50 11.67 16.75
C ASN A 395 15.87 10.24 17.12
N PHE A 396 16.73 10.12 18.13
CA PHE A 396 17.19 8.87 18.72
C PHE A 396 17.03 8.92 20.24
N ARG A 397 17.11 7.76 20.86
CA ARG A 397 17.07 7.59 22.31
C ARG A 397 18.20 6.66 22.74
N SER A 398 18.89 7.01 23.81
CA SER A 398 19.88 6.18 24.50
C SER A 398 19.47 6.15 25.98
N GLY A 399 19.10 4.97 26.47
CA GLY A 399 18.43 4.79 27.77
C GLY A 399 17.20 5.71 27.97
N LYS A 400 17.37 6.75 28.80
CA LYS A 400 16.33 7.75 29.10
C LYS A 400 16.54 9.09 28.38
N GLU A 401 17.68 9.29 27.72
CA GLU A 401 18.00 10.55 27.04
C GLU A 401 17.50 10.55 25.60
N ASN A 402 16.76 11.59 25.23
CA ASN A 402 16.38 11.85 23.85
C ASN A 402 17.43 12.77 23.21
N MET A 403 17.88 12.40 22.01
CA MET A 403 18.93 13.11 21.31
C MET A 403 18.61 13.26 19.82
N ILE A 404 19.08 14.36 19.23
CA ILE A 404 18.99 14.62 17.80
C ILE A 404 20.35 14.35 17.18
N LEU A 405 20.41 13.40 16.26
CA LEU A 405 21.62 13.07 15.52
C LEU A 405 21.55 13.70 14.13
N LEU A 406 22.67 14.27 13.72
CA LEU A 406 22.99 14.54 12.33
C LEU A 406 24.47 14.22 12.15
N VAL A 407 24.77 12.93 12.01
CA VAL A 407 26.14 12.39 12.03
C VAL A 407 26.38 11.43 10.87
N ARG A 408 27.59 11.48 10.30
CA ARG A 408 28.17 10.34 9.55
C ARG A 408 29.04 9.52 10.52
N PRO A 409 28.67 8.27 10.85
CA PRO A 409 29.35 7.49 11.90
C PRO A 409 30.85 7.28 11.70
N ASP A 410 31.32 7.29 10.46
CA ASP A 410 32.75 7.12 10.13
C ASP A 410 33.59 8.39 10.37
N ASN A 411 32.95 9.55 10.52
CA ASN A 411 33.61 10.86 10.61
C ASN A 411 33.75 11.32 12.07
N LYS A 412 34.67 10.69 12.81
CA LYS A 412 35.05 11.09 14.17
C LYS A 412 36.05 12.26 14.13
N PRO A 413 36.08 13.15 15.16
CA PRO A 413 35.21 13.20 16.34
C PRO A 413 33.82 13.79 16.06
N PHE A 414 32.90 13.71 17.02
CA PHE A 414 31.56 14.29 16.97
C PHE A 414 31.42 15.45 17.97
N ILE A 415 30.62 16.45 17.63
CA ILE A 415 30.28 17.57 18.51
C ILE A 415 28.99 17.23 19.24
N LYS A 416 29.05 17.14 20.57
CA LYS A 416 27.89 17.01 21.44
C LYS A 416 27.53 18.35 22.06
N ILE A 417 26.31 18.81 21.80
CA ILE A 417 25.75 20.04 22.35
C ILE A 417 24.62 19.66 23.29
N THR A 418 24.70 20.10 24.53
CA THR A 418 23.64 19.93 25.54
C THR A 418 23.00 21.28 25.80
N GLU A 419 21.70 21.40 25.55
CA GLU A 419 20.92 22.58 25.89
C GLU A 419 20.46 22.54 27.36
N LYS A 420 20.24 23.72 27.95
CA LYS A 420 19.72 23.91 29.33
C LYS A 420 18.40 23.19 29.60
N GLY A 421 17.65 22.85 28.55
CA GLY A 421 16.41 22.06 28.61
C GLY A 421 16.61 20.53 28.59
N GLY A 422 17.86 20.05 28.64
CA GLY A 422 18.20 18.62 28.60
C GLY A 422 18.16 18.00 27.20
N LYS A 423 18.01 18.81 26.15
CA LYS A 423 18.03 18.35 24.76
C LYS A 423 19.48 18.22 24.28
N VAL A 424 19.80 17.06 23.71
CA VAL A 424 21.16 16.76 23.25
C VAL A 424 21.18 16.71 21.73
N PHE A 425 22.14 17.40 21.11
CA PHE A 425 22.45 17.31 19.69
C PHE A 425 23.81 16.66 19.50
N LEU A 426 23.89 15.75 18.54
CA LEU A 426 25.12 15.13 18.08
C LEU A 426 25.33 15.48 16.61
N LEU A 427 26.40 16.21 16.34
CA LEU A 427 26.74 16.71 15.01
C LEU A 427 28.07 16.12 14.54
N GLY A 428 28.07 15.56 13.33
CA GLY A 428 29.23 14.92 12.73
C GLY A 428 29.17 15.07 11.22
N PHE A 429 30.22 15.62 10.62
CA PHE A 429 30.24 16.01 9.21
C PHE A 429 31.62 15.77 8.61
N GLU A 430 31.68 15.73 7.27
CA GLU A 430 32.96 15.62 6.56
C GLU A 430 33.74 16.93 6.67
N GLY A 431 34.95 16.87 7.23
CA GLY A 431 35.86 18.00 7.35
C GLY A 431 36.50 18.10 8.74
N ASP A 432 37.04 19.28 9.03
CA ASP A 432 37.73 19.56 10.28
C ASP A 432 36.72 19.91 11.40
N VAL A 433 36.24 18.85 12.06
CA VAL A 433 35.27 18.94 13.17
C VAL A 433 35.88 19.69 14.37
N GLU A 434 37.16 19.50 14.67
CA GLU A 434 37.83 20.15 15.80
C GLU A 434 37.93 21.66 15.63
N ARG A 435 38.27 22.14 14.43
CA ARG A 435 38.27 23.57 14.11
C ARG A 435 36.87 24.16 14.26
N LYS A 436 35.84 23.43 13.83
CA LYS A 436 34.45 23.88 13.93
C LYS A 436 33.98 23.92 15.39
N PHE A 437 34.38 22.95 16.18
CA PHE A 437 34.17 22.96 17.63
C PHE A 437 34.85 24.16 18.31
N LYS A 438 36.10 24.47 17.96
CA LYS A 438 36.80 25.66 18.47
C LYS A 438 36.07 26.96 18.09
N GLU A 439 35.57 27.06 16.86
CA GLU A 439 34.75 28.19 16.40
C GLU A 439 33.48 28.35 17.24
N MET A 440 32.76 27.25 17.52
CA MET A 440 31.56 27.27 18.36
C MET A 440 31.86 27.66 19.80
N LYS A 441 32.90 27.04 20.40
CA LYS A 441 33.29 27.29 21.79
C LYS A 441 33.77 28.72 21.99
N GLY A 442 34.46 29.30 21.00
CA GLY A 442 34.90 30.70 21.04
C GLY A 442 33.78 31.73 20.99
N LYS A 443 32.58 31.38 20.50
CA LYS A 443 31.40 32.27 20.54
C LYS A 443 30.53 32.09 21.79
N LEU A 444 30.82 31.05 22.58
CA LEU A 444 30.08 30.72 23.80
C LEU A 444 30.69 31.41 25.04
N GLN A 445 31.95 31.87 24.92
CA GLN A 445 32.66 32.75 25.85
C GLN A 445 32.35 34.21 25.54
#